data_AF-A0A7K6ZL81-F1
#
_entry.id   AF-A0A7K6ZL81-F1
#
_cell.length_a   1.000
_cell.length_b   1.000
_cell.length_c   1.000
_cell.angle_alpha   90.00
_cell.angle_beta   90.00
_cell.angle_gamma   90.00
#
_symmetry.space_group_name_H-M   'P 1'
#
loop_
_entity.id
_entity.type
_entity.pdbx_description
1 polymer ?
#
loop_
_entity_poly.entity_id
_entity_poly.type
_entity_poly.pdbx_seq_one_letter_code
_entity_poly.pdbx_strand_id
1 'polypeptide(L)'
;VVALNYGVRRRLGLYLNPRSAAAAADWTALAERLDCDYLEIKRLEALPDPTGALLEEWPRRCPAGATVGRLLALLRELGRHDALLDLAPSVEADCKKYLQRKKQEANQPLQVPAVDSSVPRTSELVGITTRDDPHGDGTEMFDAFICYCQKDLQFVQEMIRELEQTEFKLKLCVFDRDVLPGTCVWSITGELIERRCRRMVVVISDDYLESDECDFQTKFALSLSPGARLKRLIPVKCKAMKNEFPSILRFITICDYTNPCTKKWFWTRLAKSLLLP
;
A
#
# COMPACT_ATOMS: atom_id res chain seq x y z
N VAL A 1 10.39 17.82 26.56
CA VAL A 1 10.37 16.73 27.56
C VAL A 1 10.43 15.35 26.92
N VAL A 2 9.90 15.16 25.70
CA VAL A 2 9.92 13.86 24.98
C VAL A 2 11.32 13.22 24.88
N ALA A 3 12.38 14.03 24.80
CA ALA A 3 13.76 13.53 24.76
C ALA A 3 14.26 12.85 26.06
N LEU A 4 13.60 13.05 27.21
CA LEU A 4 14.03 12.50 28.50
C LEU A 4 13.62 11.03 28.64
N ASN A 5 14.59 10.17 28.93
CA ASN A 5 14.35 8.75 29.19
C ASN A 5 13.68 8.52 30.54
N TYR A 6 13.11 7.33 30.70
CA TYR A 6 12.43 6.89 31.92
C TYR A 6 13.28 7.08 33.19
N GLY A 7 14.59 6.81 33.11
CA GLY A 7 15.49 6.97 34.26
C GLY A 7 15.58 8.40 34.79
N VAL A 8 15.62 9.41 33.90
CA VAL A 8 15.64 10.82 34.29
C VAL A 8 14.29 11.25 34.84
N ARG A 9 13.18 10.81 34.23
CA ARG A 9 11.83 11.09 34.71
C ARG A 9 11.58 10.54 36.12
N ARG A 10 12.01 9.30 36.37
CA ARG A 10 11.91 8.67 37.69
C ARG A 10 12.73 9.43 38.74
N ARG A 11 13.95 9.85 38.41
CA ARG A 11 14.78 10.64 39.34
C ARG A 11 14.19 12.02 39.62
N LEU A 12 13.60 12.68 38.62
CA LEU A 12 12.83 13.92 38.83
C LEU A 12 11.69 13.70 39.83
N GLY A 13 10.96 12.59 39.72
CA GLY A 13 9.93 12.21 40.68
C GLY A 13 10.47 12.06 42.10
N LEU A 14 11.66 11.47 42.29
CA LEU A 14 12.28 11.36 43.62
C LEU A 14 12.58 12.71 44.26
N TYR A 15 12.89 13.75 43.47
CA TYR A 15 13.14 15.09 43.98
C TYR A 15 11.86 15.90 44.22
N LEU A 16 10.81 15.71 43.42
CA LEU A 16 9.64 16.61 43.40
C LEU A 16 8.39 16.01 44.05
N ASN A 17 8.29 14.68 44.14
CA ASN A 17 7.14 14.00 44.75
C ASN A 17 7.08 14.07 46.28
N PRO A 18 8.20 14.02 47.03
CA PRO A 18 8.14 14.15 48.48
C PRO A 18 7.57 15.52 48.85
N ARG A 19 6.55 15.54 49.72
CA ARG A 19 6.07 16.79 50.32
C ARG A 19 7.15 17.30 51.26
N SER A 20 7.98 18.21 50.78
CA SER A 20 9.08 18.72 51.59
C SER A 20 8.50 19.57 52.73
N ALA A 21 8.85 19.24 53.98
CA ALA A 21 8.53 20.07 55.14
C ALA A 21 9.33 21.39 55.16
N ALA A 22 10.45 21.43 54.43
CA ALA A 22 11.20 22.65 54.14
C ALA A 22 10.62 23.30 52.87
N ALA A 23 10.64 24.64 52.80
CA ALA A 23 10.07 25.51 51.75
C ALA A 23 10.56 25.31 50.29
N ALA A 24 11.03 24.12 49.93
CA ALA A 24 11.31 23.71 48.58
C ALA A 24 10.00 23.49 47.82
N ALA A 25 9.98 23.93 46.56
CA ALA A 25 8.84 23.76 45.67
C ALA A 25 8.67 22.29 45.26
N ASP A 26 7.48 21.76 45.48
CA ASP A 26 7.09 20.39 45.11
C ASP A 26 6.55 20.33 43.67
N TRP A 27 6.18 19.12 43.22
CA TRP A 27 5.55 18.88 41.92
C TRP A 27 4.26 19.69 41.69
N THR A 28 3.55 20.08 42.76
CA THR A 28 2.35 20.92 42.69
C THR A 28 2.67 22.33 42.22
N ALA A 29 3.76 22.93 42.72
CA ALA A 29 4.24 24.24 42.27
C ALA A 29 4.70 24.19 40.80
N LEU A 30 5.25 23.06 40.36
CA LEU A 30 5.54 22.83 38.95
C LEU A 30 4.25 22.72 38.12
N ALA A 31 3.23 22.01 38.61
CA ALA A 31 1.94 21.87 37.94
C ALA A 31 1.21 23.22 37.80
N GLU A 32 1.22 24.06 38.83
CA GLU A 32 0.67 25.41 38.80
C GLU A 32 1.36 26.30 37.75
N ARG A 33 2.70 26.22 37.65
CA ARG A 33 3.46 26.93 36.60
C ARG A 33 3.24 26.40 35.18
N LEU A 34 2.63 25.23 35.06
CA LEU A 34 2.18 24.64 33.80
C LEU A 34 0.68 24.89 33.55
N ASP A 35 0.07 25.80 34.32
CA ASP A 35 -1.35 26.17 34.23
C ASP A 35 -2.31 24.99 34.45
N CYS A 36 -1.96 24.07 35.37
CA CYS A 36 -2.86 22.97 35.75
C CYS A 36 -3.97 23.46 36.69
N ASP A 37 -5.20 23.05 36.42
CA ASP A 37 -6.35 23.38 37.27
C ASP A 37 -6.32 22.58 38.59
N TYR A 38 -6.98 23.10 39.62
CA TYR A 38 -7.08 22.45 40.93
C TYR A 38 -7.54 20.99 40.87
N LEU A 39 -8.55 20.68 40.04
CA LEU A 39 -9.08 19.32 39.90
C LEU A 39 -8.06 18.36 39.27
N GLU A 40 -7.19 18.88 38.41
CA GLU A 40 -6.16 18.08 37.75
C GLU A 40 -5.00 17.80 38.68
N ILE A 41 -4.58 18.80 39.47
CA ILE A 41 -3.59 18.61 40.53
C ILE A 41 -4.12 17.55 41.51
N LYS A 42 -5.39 17.64 41.93
CA LYS A 42 -6.00 16.64 42.82
C LYS A 42 -6.10 15.24 42.20
N ARG A 43 -6.31 15.14 40.88
CA ARG A 43 -6.26 13.87 40.14
C ARG A 43 -4.86 13.26 40.13
N LEU A 44 -3.84 14.08 39.85
CA LEU A 44 -2.44 13.65 39.81
C LEU A 44 -1.95 13.22 41.19
N GLU A 45 -2.40 13.87 42.26
CA GLU A 45 -2.07 13.52 43.65
C GLU A 45 -2.49 12.08 44.02
N ALA A 46 -3.55 11.56 43.41
CA ALA A 46 -4.01 10.19 43.62
C ALA A 46 -3.11 9.13 42.95
N LEU A 47 -2.17 9.54 42.08
CA LEU A 47 -1.27 8.64 41.37
C LEU A 47 0.02 8.38 42.19
N PRO A 48 0.66 7.21 42.00
CA PRO A 48 1.89 6.86 42.73
C PRO A 48 3.11 7.71 42.33
N ASP A 49 3.12 8.29 41.12
CA ASP A 49 4.17 9.20 40.63
C ASP A 49 3.53 10.41 39.93
N PRO A 50 3.16 11.46 40.70
CA PRO A 50 2.49 12.64 40.13
C PRO A 50 3.40 13.43 39.20
N THR A 51 4.71 13.53 39.48
CA THR A 51 5.67 14.19 38.60
C THR A 51 5.81 13.46 37.27
N GLY A 52 5.93 12.13 37.30
CA GLY A 52 6.01 11.32 36.08
C GLY A 52 4.78 11.49 35.18
N ALA A 53 3.59 11.40 35.77
CA ALA A 53 2.32 11.59 35.07
C ALA A 53 2.18 13.01 34.48
N LEU A 54 2.55 14.05 35.25
CA LEU A 54 2.57 15.44 34.78
C LEU A 54 3.46 15.61 33.54
N LEU A 55 4.66 15.02 33.54
CA LEU A 55 5.59 15.09 32.41
C LEU A 55 5.13 14.29 31.16
N GLU A 56 4.26 13.30 31.33
CA GLU A 56 3.63 12.57 30.23
C GLU A 56 2.43 13.30 29.64
N GLU A 57 1.62 13.96 30.47
CA GLU A 57 0.47 14.76 30.03
C GLU A 57 0.89 16.09 29.40
N TRP A 58 2.01 16.67 29.83
CA TRP A 58 2.46 18.00 29.39
C TRP A 58 2.61 18.15 27.85
N PRO A 59 3.23 17.23 27.09
CA PRO A 59 3.27 17.32 25.63
C PRO A 59 1.89 17.33 24.96
N ARG A 60 0.88 16.69 25.57
CA ARG A 60 -0.49 16.65 25.03
C ARG A 60 -1.21 17.98 25.21
N ARG A 61 -0.93 18.69 26.31
CA ARG A 61 -1.55 19.98 26.63
C ARG A 61 -0.88 21.12 25.87
N CYS A 62 0.46 21.13 25.85
CA CYS A 62 1.26 22.22 25.29
C CYS A 62 2.32 21.68 24.32
N PRO A 63 1.95 21.28 23.09
CA PRO A 63 2.87 20.64 22.15
C PRO A 63 4.06 21.54 21.76
N ALA A 64 3.85 22.85 21.62
CA ALA A 64 4.91 23.81 21.34
C ALA A 64 5.75 24.20 22.58
N GLY A 65 5.19 24.03 23.78
CA GLY A 65 5.80 24.45 25.04
C GLY A 65 6.56 23.36 25.78
N ALA A 66 6.27 22.08 25.53
CA ALA A 66 6.83 20.94 26.26
C ALA A 66 8.27 20.59 25.84
N THR A 67 9.18 21.55 25.95
CA THR A 67 10.62 21.37 25.66
C THR A 67 11.39 21.01 26.93
N VAL A 68 12.58 20.40 26.78
CA VAL A 68 13.45 20.12 27.95
C VAL A 68 13.99 21.42 28.53
N GLY A 69 14.29 22.41 27.67
CA GLY A 69 14.74 23.74 28.11
C GLY A 69 13.73 24.46 29.01
N ARG A 70 12.43 24.40 28.67
CA ARG A 70 11.38 24.99 29.52
C ARG A 70 11.28 24.30 30.87
N LEU A 71 11.39 22.97 30.92
CA LEU A 71 11.41 22.24 32.19
C LEU A 71 12.59 22.67 33.08
N LEU A 72 13.80 22.81 32.51
CA LEU A 72 14.97 23.24 33.28
C LEU A 72 14.85 24.70 33.76
N ALA A 73 14.24 25.58 32.97
CA ALA A 73 13.95 26.96 33.37
C ALA A 73 12.96 26.99 34.55
N LEU A 74 11.87 26.22 34.48
CA LEU A 74 10.89 26.13 35.55
C LEU A 74 11.53 25.58 36.84
N LEU A 75 12.36 24.54 36.77
CA LEU A 75 13.06 24.02 37.95
C LEU A 75 14.03 25.03 38.58
N ARG A 76 14.61 25.92 37.76
CA ARG A 76 15.46 27.01 38.24
C ARG A 76 14.65 28.10 38.93
N GLU A 77 13.50 28.48 38.37
CA GLU A 77 12.59 29.44 38.99
C GLU A 77 12.00 28.92 40.30
N LEU A 78 11.78 27.61 40.40
CA LEU A 78 11.34 26.91 41.61
C LEU A 78 12.47 26.68 42.63
N GLY A 79 13.70 27.11 42.34
CA GLY A 79 14.84 27.01 43.26
C GLY A 79 15.37 25.59 43.49
N ARG A 80 14.99 24.61 42.66
CA ARG A 80 15.42 23.19 42.79
C ARG A 80 16.78 22.95 42.14
N HIS A 81 17.80 23.64 42.66
CA HIS A 81 19.17 23.57 42.15
C HIS A 81 19.82 22.20 42.38
N ASP A 82 19.38 21.46 43.41
CA ASP A 82 19.79 20.09 43.72
C ASP A 82 19.44 19.13 42.58
N ALA A 83 18.20 19.16 42.10
CA ALA A 83 17.75 18.33 40.97
C ALA A 83 18.46 18.72 39.67
N LEU A 84 18.69 20.02 39.45
CA LEU A 84 19.40 20.50 38.26
C LEU A 84 20.86 20.01 38.21
N LEU A 85 21.59 20.08 39.33
CA LEU A 85 22.99 19.65 39.39
C LEU A 85 23.14 18.14 39.20
N ASP A 86 22.29 17.35 39.85
CA ASP A 86 22.36 15.89 39.81
C ASP A 86 21.89 15.29 38.48
N LEU A 87 20.94 15.95 37.81
CA LEU A 87 20.34 15.46 36.56
C LEU A 87 20.95 16.03 35.29
N ALA A 88 21.68 17.16 35.37
CA ALA A 88 22.35 17.78 34.23
C ALA A 88 23.09 16.79 33.31
N PRO A 89 23.98 15.90 33.80
CA PRO A 89 24.73 15.01 32.92
C PRO A 89 23.83 13.98 32.22
N SER A 90 22.79 13.48 32.90
CA SER A 90 21.85 12.51 32.33
C SER A 90 20.90 13.16 31.32
N VAL A 91 20.42 14.38 31.60
CA VAL A 91 19.57 15.16 30.70
C VAL A 91 20.31 15.51 29.41
N GLU A 92 21.57 15.92 29.50
CA GLU A 92 22.38 16.26 28.33
C GLU A 92 22.62 15.03 27.44
N ALA A 93 22.94 13.87 28.04
CA ALA A 93 23.12 12.62 27.31
C ALA A 93 21.85 12.18 26.57
N ASP A 94 20.69 12.31 27.21
CA ASP A 94 19.38 11.99 26.64
C ASP A 94 19.04 12.91 25.46
N CYS A 95 19.29 14.22 25.59
CA CYS A 95 19.08 15.18 24.51
C CYS A 95 19.98 14.90 23.29
N LYS A 96 21.26 14.57 23.51
CA LYS A 96 22.20 14.20 22.44
C LYS A 96 21.73 12.96 21.69
N LYS A 97 21.30 11.91 22.40
CA LYS A 97 20.76 10.68 21.79
C LYS A 97 19.49 10.95 20.99
N TYR A 98 18.59 11.78 21.51
CA TYR A 98 17.35 12.15 20.80
C TYR A 98 17.64 12.88 19.48
N LEU A 99 18.58 13.84 19.49
CA LEU A 99 18.99 14.56 18.28
C LEU A 99 19.69 13.65 17.26
N GLN A 100 20.51 12.70 17.73
CA GLN A 100 21.15 11.71 16.85
C GLN A 100 20.12 10.81 16.16
N ARG A 101 19.12 10.30 16.90
CA ARG A 101 18.02 9.52 16.34
C ARG A 101 17.25 10.32 15.29
N LYS A 102 16.88 11.57 15.59
CA LYS A 102 16.15 12.43 14.66
C LYS A 102 16.95 12.70 13.37
N LYS A 103 18.28 12.85 13.46
CA LYS A 103 19.17 12.97 12.29
C LYS A 103 19.26 11.67 11.49
N GLN A 104 19.27 10.51 12.15
CA GLN A 104 19.25 9.21 11.49
C GLN A 104 17.91 8.94 10.80
N GLU A 105 16.79 9.28 11.43
CA GLU A 105 15.45 9.19 10.83
C GLU A 105 15.30 10.11 9.61
N ALA A 106 15.86 11.33 9.66
CA ALA A 106 15.86 12.24 8.52
C ALA A 106 16.72 11.74 7.34
N ASN A 107 17.71 10.87 7.62
CA ASN A 107 18.60 10.27 6.62
C ASN A 107 18.19 8.84 6.24
N GLN A 108 17.16 8.26 6.87
CA GLN A 108 16.57 7.02 6.38
C GLN A 108 15.81 7.33 5.09
N PRO A 109 15.91 6.48 4.05
CA PRO A 109 15.06 6.63 2.88
C PRO A 109 13.61 6.62 3.37
N LEU A 110 12.88 7.70 3.09
CA LEU A 110 11.47 7.84 3.42
C LEU A 110 10.75 6.59 2.92
N GLN A 111 10.31 5.75 3.83
CA GLN A 111 9.50 4.60 3.49
C GLN A 111 8.24 5.17 2.83
N VAL A 112 7.99 4.80 1.57
CA VAL A 112 6.78 5.20 0.84
C VAL A 112 5.55 4.92 1.70
N PRO A 113 4.51 5.78 1.63
CA PRO A 113 3.28 5.61 2.41
C PRO A 113 2.81 4.16 2.32
N ALA A 114 2.38 3.62 3.45
CA ALA A 114 2.04 2.22 3.66
C ALA A 114 1.46 1.54 2.40
N VAL A 115 2.08 0.41 2.02
CA VAL A 115 1.48 -0.55 1.09
C VAL A 115 0.31 -1.21 1.82
N ASP A 116 -0.83 -0.53 1.85
CA ASP A 116 -2.10 -1.13 2.26
C ASP A 116 -2.53 -2.11 1.16
N SER A 117 -2.83 -3.34 1.53
CA SER A 117 -3.33 -4.39 0.65
C SER A 117 -4.79 -4.18 0.22
N SER A 118 -5.43 -3.09 0.66
CA SER A 118 -6.79 -2.75 0.28
C SER A 118 -6.86 -1.46 -0.55
N VAL A 119 -6.94 -1.67 -1.87
CA VAL A 119 -7.14 -0.69 -2.95
C VAL A 119 -5.88 0.10 -3.32
N PRO A 120 -5.27 -0.14 -4.50
CA PRO A 120 -4.20 0.73 -4.98
C PRO A 120 -4.79 2.12 -5.25
N ARG A 121 -4.53 3.06 -4.35
CA ARG A 121 -4.68 4.51 -4.58
C ARG A 121 -3.34 5.13 -4.97
N THR A 122 -2.47 4.38 -5.65
CA THR A 122 -1.32 4.97 -6.30
C THR A 122 -1.80 5.72 -7.55
N SER A 123 -1.39 6.97 -7.67
CA SER A 123 -1.55 7.78 -8.89
C SER A 123 -0.97 7.13 -10.16
N GLU A 124 -0.24 6.02 -10.01
CA GLU A 124 0.45 5.24 -11.05
C GLU A 124 -0.47 4.35 -11.89
N LEU A 125 -1.72 4.12 -11.47
CA LEU A 125 -2.72 3.34 -12.23
C LEU A 125 -3.74 4.22 -12.97
N VAL A 126 -3.55 5.55 -12.94
CA VAL A 126 -4.32 6.51 -13.74
C VAL A 126 -3.60 6.69 -15.08
N GLY A 127 -4.32 6.56 -16.20
CA GLY A 127 -3.73 6.73 -17.52
C GLY A 127 -2.85 5.53 -17.94
N ILE A 128 -3.27 4.31 -17.66
CA ILE A 128 -2.52 3.10 -18.06
C ILE A 128 -2.80 2.72 -19.52
N THR A 129 -3.95 3.12 -20.07
CA THR A 129 -4.26 2.93 -21.49
C THR A 129 -4.24 4.22 -22.29
N THR A 130 -4.04 4.09 -23.60
CA THR A 130 -3.99 5.22 -24.54
C THR A 130 -5.25 6.07 -24.59
N ARG A 131 -6.40 5.56 -24.14
CA ARG A 131 -7.69 6.27 -24.14
C ARG A 131 -8.27 6.52 -22.75
N ASP A 132 -7.51 6.28 -21.69
CA ASP A 132 -7.89 6.72 -20.34
C ASP A 132 -7.97 8.26 -20.31
N ASP A 133 -9.01 8.81 -19.66
CA ASP A 133 -9.17 10.26 -19.54
C ASP A 133 -8.06 10.84 -18.63
N PRO A 134 -7.26 11.83 -19.09
CA PRO A 134 -6.24 12.48 -18.28
C PRO A 134 -6.78 13.16 -17.02
N HIS A 135 -8.10 13.40 -16.92
CA HIS A 135 -8.75 13.96 -15.74
C HIS A 135 -9.40 12.90 -14.82
N GLY A 136 -9.36 11.62 -15.18
CA GLY A 136 -9.74 10.49 -14.31
C GLY A 136 -11.24 10.21 -14.17
N ASP A 137 -12.11 10.87 -14.95
CA ASP A 137 -13.57 10.73 -14.84
C ASP A 137 -14.14 9.50 -15.60
N GLY A 138 -13.30 8.82 -16.39
CA GLY A 138 -13.68 7.61 -17.11
C GLY A 138 -12.52 6.63 -17.26
N THR A 139 -12.53 5.55 -16.48
CA THR A 139 -11.64 4.40 -16.67
C THR A 139 -12.06 3.63 -17.92
N GLU A 140 -11.16 3.44 -18.88
CA GLU A 140 -11.43 2.59 -20.04
C GLU A 140 -11.64 1.13 -19.59
N MET A 141 -12.72 0.53 -20.06
CA MET A 141 -13.10 -0.85 -19.78
C MET A 141 -13.14 -1.65 -21.09
N PHE A 142 -12.70 -2.90 -21.02
CA PHE A 142 -12.59 -3.81 -22.16
C PHE A 142 -13.42 -5.07 -21.94
N ASP A 143 -13.91 -5.65 -23.04
CA ASP A 143 -14.64 -6.90 -23.01
C ASP A 143 -13.68 -8.08 -22.75
N ALA A 144 -12.49 -8.03 -23.34
CA ALA A 144 -11.48 -9.08 -23.17
C ALA A 144 -10.04 -8.55 -23.21
N PHE A 145 -9.19 -9.08 -22.34
CA PHE A 145 -7.74 -8.99 -22.44
C PHE A 145 -7.19 -10.15 -23.29
N ILE A 146 -6.32 -9.86 -24.26
CA ILE A 146 -5.69 -10.89 -25.10
C ILE A 146 -4.28 -11.17 -24.59
N CYS A 147 -4.07 -12.40 -24.13
CA CYS A 147 -2.77 -12.91 -23.74
C CYS A 147 -2.22 -13.82 -24.83
N TYR A 148 -1.03 -13.49 -25.35
CA TYR A 148 -0.40 -14.17 -26.48
C TYR A 148 1.12 -14.06 -26.40
N CYS A 149 1.82 -14.97 -27.09
CA CYS A 149 3.25 -14.85 -27.32
C CYS A 149 3.52 -14.02 -28.58
N GLN A 150 4.60 -13.23 -28.62
CA GLN A 150 4.93 -12.36 -29.77
C GLN A 150 4.95 -13.08 -31.14
N LYS A 151 5.32 -14.37 -31.17
CA LYS A 151 5.32 -15.18 -32.40
C LYS A 151 3.91 -15.44 -32.96
N ASP A 152 2.87 -15.36 -32.14
CA ASP A 152 1.48 -15.56 -32.54
C ASP A 152 0.75 -14.24 -32.86
N LEU A 153 1.48 -13.13 -32.94
CA LEU A 153 0.92 -11.80 -33.22
C LEU A 153 0.10 -11.76 -34.52
N GLN A 154 0.49 -12.51 -35.55
CA GLN A 154 -0.25 -12.58 -36.82
C GLN A 154 -1.69 -13.11 -36.62
N PHE A 155 -1.85 -14.15 -35.81
CA PHE A 155 -3.17 -14.69 -35.48
C PHE A 155 -3.99 -13.71 -34.63
N VAL A 156 -3.32 -13.02 -33.71
CA VAL A 156 -3.97 -12.00 -32.86
C VAL A 156 -4.47 -10.82 -33.70
N GLN A 157 -3.71 -10.38 -34.70
CA GLN A 157 -4.14 -9.34 -35.64
C GLN A 157 -5.37 -9.76 -36.45
N GLU A 158 -5.41 -11.01 -36.94
CA GLU A 158 -6.60 -11.57 -37.59
C GLU A 158 -7.80 -11.58 -36.64
N MET A 159 -7.59 -12.04 -35.40
CA MET A 159 -8.64 -12.06 -34.37
C MET A 159 -9.20 -10.67 -34.06
N ILE A 160 -8.34 -9.67 -33.89
CA ILE A 160 -8.75 -8.29 -33.65
C ILE A 160 -9.57 -7.78 -34.83
N ARG A 161 -9.13 -8.04 -36.07
CA ARG A 161 -9.84 -7.62 -37.27
C ARG A 161 -11.24 -8.22 -37.32
N GLU A 162 -11.37 -9.52 -37.10
CA GLU A 162 -12.65 -10.24 -37.19
C GLU A 162 -13.57 -9.99 -35.99
N LEU A 163 -13.06 -9.59 -34.82
CA LEU A 163 -13.89 -9.32 -33.63
C LEU A 163 -14.23 -7.84 -33.42
N GLU A 164 -13.34 -6.91 -33.78
CA GLU A 164 -13.57 -5.47 -33.65
C GLU A 164 -14.28 -4.87 -34.88
N GLN A 165 -13.95 -5.32 -36.11
CA GLN A 165 -14.44 -4.69 -37.35
C GLN A 165 -15.76 -5.29 -37.87
N THR A 166 -16.21 -6.41 -37.32
CA THR A 166 -17.46 -7.07 -37.71
C THR A 166 -18.63 -6.59 -36.85
N GLU A 167 -19.77 -7.27 -36.92
CA GLU A 167 -21.02 -6.90 -36.25
C GLU A 167 -20.94 -6.92 -34.71
N PHE A 168 -19.90 -7.52 -34.12
CA PHE A 168 -19.79 -7.70 -32.68
C PHE A 168 -19.33 -6.45 -31.92
N LYS A 169 -18.60 -5.52 -32.58
CA LYS A 169 -18.08 -4.26 -32.02
C LYS A 169 -17.45 -4.42 -30.62
N LEU A 170 -16.72 -5.51 -30.42
CA LEU A 170 -16.06 -5.80 -29.16
C LEU A 170 -14.89 -4.84 -28.91
N LYS A 171 -14.64 -4.51 -27.64
CA LYS A 171 -13.43 -3.79 -27.23
C LYS A 171 -12.42 -4.76 -26.66
N LEU A 172 -11.37 -5.05 -27.41
CA LEU A 172 -10.30 -5.95 -27.00
C LEU A 172 -9.10 -5.13 -26.51
N CYS A 173 -8.48 -5.57 -25.43
CA CYS A 173 -7.25 -4.99 -24.90
C CYS A 173 -6.06 -5.84 -25.31
N VAL A 174 -5.11 -5.22 -25.99
CA VAL A 174 -3.83 -5.82 -26.42
C VAL A 174 -2.71 -5.06 -25.74
N PHE A 175 -1.83 -5.77 -25.04
CA PHE A 175 -0.75 -5.17 -24.26
C PHE A 175 0.11 -4.22 -25.11
N ASP A 176 0.59 -4.68 -26.27
CA ASP A 176 1.48 -3.88 -27.13
C ASP A 176 0.80 -2.68 -27.83
N ARG A 177 -0.53 -2.60 -27.85
CA ARG A 177 -1.30 -1.54 -28.55
C ARG A 177 -1.89 -0.52 -27.58
N ASP A 178 -2.55 -1.02 -26.54
CA ASP A 178 -3.45 -0.22 -25.73
C ASP A 178 -2.78 0.30 -24.46
N VAL A 179 -1.70 -0.35 -23.99
CA VAL A 179 -0.97 0.01 -22.77
C VAL A 179 0.11 1.06 -23.05
N LEU A 180 0.18 2.09 -22.22
CA LEU A 180 1.23 3.12 -22.31
C LEU A 180 2.55 2.62 -21.71
N PRO A 181 3.69 2.78 -22.41
CA PRO A 181 4.99 2.40 -21.89
C PRO A 181 5.46 3.35 -20.77
N GLY A 182 6.22 2.81 -19.81
CA GLY A 182 6.82 3.59 -18.70
C GLY A 182 6.38 3.16 -17.30
N THR A 183 5.41 2.25 -17.21
CA THR A 183 4.87 1.70 -15.96
C THR A 183 5.22 0.21 -15.81
N CYS A 184 5.09 -0.33 -14.59
CA CYS A 184 5.44 -1.73 -14.31
C CYS A 184 4.48 -2.68 -15.04
N VAL A 185 5.03 -3.48 -15.96
CA VAL A 185 4.29 -4.46 -16.79
C VAL A 185 3.38 -5.36 -15.95
N TRP A 186 3.88 -5.87 -14.83
CA TRP A 186 3.15 -6.79 -13.96
C TRP A 186 1.97 -6.12 -13.25
N SER A 187 2.17 -4.90 -12.75
CA SER A 187 1.13 -4.13 -12.07
C SER A 187 -0.01 -3.76 -13.01
N ILE A 188 0.32 -3.30 -14.22
CA ILE A 188 -0.67 -2.96 -15.25
C ILE A 188 -1.43 -4.22 -15.67
N THR A 189 -0.72 -5.31 -15.95
CA THR A 189 -1.35 -6.55 -16.41
C THR A 189 -2.28 -7.12 -15.34
N GLY A 190 -1.89 -7.04 -14.07
CA GLY A 190 -2.76 -7.38 -12.95
C GLY A 190 -4.04 -6.55 -12.91
N GLU A 191 -3.91 -5.22 -13.00
CA GLU A 191 -5.03 -4.27 -13.02
C GLU A 191 -5.96 -4.50 -14.24
N LEU A 192 -5.39 -4.77 -15.42
CA LEU A 192 -6.15 -5.05 -16.64
C LEU A 192 -6.96 -6.34 -16.49
N ILE A 193 -6.35 -7.41 -16.00
CA ILE A 193 -7.01 -8.72 -15.84
C ILE A 193 -8.07 -8.68 -14.73
N GLU A 194 -7.81 -7.97 -13.63
CA GLU A 194 -8.70 -7.95 -12.47
C GLU A 194 -9.85 -6.96 -12.61
N ARG A 195 -9.57 -5.74 -13.08
CA ARG A 195 -10.50 -4.60 -12.96
C ARG A 195 -10.97 -4.04 -14.29
N ARG A 196 -10.10 -3.94 -15.30
CA ARG A 196 -10.46 -3.29 -16.58
C ARG A 196 -11.08 -4.25 -17.60
N CYS A 197 -10.78 -5.54 -17.53
CA CYS A 197 -11.24 -6.53 -18.49
C CYS A 197 -12.23 -7.51 -17.85
N ARG A 198 -13.34 -7.78 -18.54
CA ARG A 198 -14.33 -8.76 -18.06
C ARG A 198 -13.84 -10.19 -18.20
N ARG A 199 -13.12 -10.46 -19.29
CA ARG A 199 -12.61 -11.77 -19.67
C ARG A 199 -11.16 -11.69 -20.12
N MET A 200 -10.52 -12.86 -20.18
CA MET A 200 -9.18 -13.04 -20.70
C MET A 200 -9.20 -14.14 -21.76
N VAL A 201 -8.79 -13.80 -22.97
CA VAL A 201 -8.55 -14.75 -24.06
C VAL A 201 -7.10 -15.15 -24.03
N VAL A 202 -6.84 -16.44 -23.90
CA VAL A 202 -5.50 -16.99 -23.83
C VAL A 202 -5.20 -17.73 -25.13
N VAL A 203 -4.28 -17.19 -25.93
CA VAL A 203 -3.87 -17.79 -27.22
C VAL A 203 -2.75 -18.80 -26.96
N ILE A 204 -3.08 -20.07 -27.02
CA ILE A 204 -2.20 -21.17 -26.65
C ILE A 204 -1.48 -21.69 -27.89
N SER A 205 -0.15 -21.72 -27.76
CA SER A 205 0.83 -22.25 -28.69
C SER A 205 1.95 -22.97 -27.92
N ASP A 206 2.79 -23.74 -28.62
CA ASP A 206 4.00 -24.31 -28.00
C ASP A 206 4.88 -23.21 -27.39
N ASP A 207 5.04 -22.07 -28.08
CA ASP A 207 5.82 -20.91 -27.60
C ASP A 207 5.18 -20.22 -26.38
N TYR A 208 3.84 -20.19 -26.31
CA TYR A 208 3.11 -19.66 -25.15
C TYR A 208 3.40 -20.46 -23.88
N LEU A 209 3.52 -21.79 -24.02
CA LEU A 209 3.81 -22.69 -22.88
C LEU A 209 5.24 -22.55 -22.36
N GLU A 210 6.15 -22.01 -23.16
CA GLU A 210 7.54 -21.76 -22.79
C GLU A 210 7.77 -20.35 -22.21
N SER A 211 6.81 -19.43 -22.34
CA SER A 211 6.94 -18.05 -21.83
C SER A 211 6.51 -17.94 -20.37
N ASP A 212 7.44 -17.50 -19.53
CA ASP A 212 7.21 -17.26 -18.10
C ASP A 212 6.18 -16.14 -17.87
N GLU A 213 6.15 -15.11 -18.72
CA GLU A 213 5.17 -14.03 -18.66
C GLU A 213 3.75 -14.56 -18.88
N CYS A 214 3.58 -15.39 -19.90
CA CYS A 214 2.30 -16.01 -20.25
C CYS A 214 1.82 -16.96 -19.16
N ASP A 215 2.73 -17.75 -18.58
CA ASP A 215 2.44 -18.66 -17.47
C ASP A 215 1.99 -17.88 -16.22
N PHE A 216 2.69 -16.80 -15.87
CA PHE A 216 2.30 -15.93 -14.76
C PHE A 216 0.90 -15.34 -14.96
N GLN A 217 0.64 -14.74 -16.12
CA GLN A 217 -0.66 -14.10 -16.40
C GLN A 217 -1.81 -15.12 -16.36
N THR A 218 -1.58 -16.33 -16.88
CA THR A 218 -2.57 -17.42 -16.84
C THR A 218 -2.87 -17.84 -15.40
N LYS A 219 -1.82 -18.07 -14.59
CA LYS A 219 -1.95 -18.46 -13.18
C LYS A 219 -2.65 -17.37 -12.37
N PHE A 220 -2.32 -16.11 -12.62
CA PHE A 220 -2.97 -14.96 -11.98
C PHE A 220 -4.47 -14.89 -12.32
N ALA A 221 -4.83 -15.04 -13.59
CA ALA A 221 -6.25 -15.03 -13.99
C ALA A 221 -7.06 -16.19 -13.40
N LEU A 222 -6.42 -17.36 -13.26
CA LEU A 222 -7.04 -18.53 -12.61
C LEU A 222 -7.19 -18.34 -11.10
N SER A 223 -6.26 -17.67 -10.43
CA SER A 223 -6.34 -17.39 -8.99
C SER A 223 -7.48 -16.41 -8.67
N LEU A 224 -7.81 -15.50 -9.58
CA LEU A 224 -8.96 -14.59 -9.46
C LEU A 224 -10.32 -15.29 -9.64
N SER A 225 -10.36 -16.47 -10.28
CA SER A 225 -11.61 -17.19 -10.55
C SER A 225 -11.48 -18.70 -10.32
N PRO A 226 -11.21 -19.13 -9.07
CA PRO A 226 -11.03 -20.54 -8.76
C PRO A 226 -12.29 -21.34 -9.08
N GLY A 227 -12.13 -22.40 -9.89
CA GLY A 227 -13.22 -23.30 -10.29
C GLY A 227 -14.03 -22.86 -11.53
N ALA A 228 -13.52 -21.92 -12.34
CA ALA A 228 -14.11 -21.52 -13.64
C ALA A 228 -15.60 -21.09 -13.62
N ARG A 229 -16.15 -20.77 -12.45
CA ARG A 229 -17.58 -20.44 -12.28
C ARG A 229 -18.02 -19.24 -13.13
N LEU A 230 -17.09 -18.32 -13.40
CA LEU A 230 -17.33 -17.07 -14.13
C LEU A 230 -16.96 -17.12 -15.62
N LYS A 231 -16.52 -18.27 -16.16
CA LYS A 231 -16.04 -18.41 -17.56
C LYS A 231 -15.13 -17.25 -18.00
N ARG A 232 -14.31 -16.74 -17.07
CA ARG A 232 -13.51 -15.53 -17.26
C ARG A 232 -12.34 -15.77 -18.21
N LEU A 233 -11.75 -16.97 -18.16
CA LEU A 233 -10.65 -17.36 -19.02
C LEU A 233 -11.15 -18.23 -20.17
N ILE A 234 -10.79 -17.85 -21.40
CA ILE A 234 -11.15 -18.54 -22.64
C ILE A 234 -9.88 -18.98 -23.37
N PRO A 235 -9.50 -20.27 -23.31
CA PRO A 235 -8.39 -20.80 -24.05
C PRO A 235 -8.71 -20.91 -25.54
N VAL A 236 -7.84 -20.36 -26.38
CA VAL A 236 -7.91 -20.43 -27.84
C VAL A 236 -6.67 -21.15 -28.36
N LYS A 237 -6.88 -22.26 -29.06
CA LYS A 237 -5.79 -22.96 -29.75
C LYS A 237 -5.66 -22.43 -31.17
N CYS A 238 -4.56 -21.72 -31.45
CA CYS A 238 -4.34 -21.08 -32.75
C CYS A 238 -3.71 -22.02 -33.78
N LYS A 239 -2.77 -22.89 -33.35
CA LYS A 239 -2.00 -23.79 -34.21
C LYS A 239 -1.90 -25.20 -33.63
N ALA A 240 -1.50 -26.16 -34.47
CA ALA A 240 -1.19 -27.51 -34.00
C ALA A 240 0.01 -27.43 -33.06
N MET A 241 -0.12 -28.05 -31.88
CA MET A 241 0.89 -28.03 -30.83
C MET A 241 1.52 -29.41 -30.72
N LYS A 242 2.82 -29.44 -30.44
CA LYS A 242 3.55 -30.67 -30.12
C LYS A 242 3.45 -30.98 -28.63
N ASN A 243 3.38 -29.94 -27.80
CA ASN A 243 3.33 -30.07 -26.36
C ASN A 243 1.90 -30.36 -25.87
N GLU A 244 1.80 -31.03 -24.72
CA GLU A 244 0.51 -31.30 -24.10
C GLU A 244 -0.13 -30.02 -23.57
N PHE A 245 -1.46 -30.01 -23.61
CA PHE A 245 -2.23 -28.89 -23.11
C PHE A 245 -2.06 -28.77 -21.58
N PRO A 246 -1.90 -27.55 -21.02
CA PRO A 246 -1.72 -27.35 -19.59
C PRO A 246 -2.83 -28.01 -18.78
N SER A 247 -2.44 -28.84 -17.81
CA SER A 247 -3.37 -29.52 -16.91
C SER A 247 -4.29 -28.54 -16.17
N ILE A 248 -3.78 -27.33 -15.88
CA ILE A 248 -4.50 -26.25 -15.22
C ILE A 248 -5.64 -25.65 -16.05
N LEU A 249 -5.68 -25.92 -17.36
CA LEU A 249 -6.73 -25.44 -18.26
C LEU A 249 -7.64 -26.58 -18.75
N ARG A 250 -7.40 -27.82 -18.31
CA ARG A 250 -8.12 -29.02 -18.77
C ARG A 250 -9.62 -29.01 -18.46
N PHE A 251 -10.03 -28.29 -17.41
CA PHE A 251 -11.43 -28.14 -17.01
C PHE A 251 -12.18 -27.02 -17.75
N ILE A 252 -11.50 -26.27 -18.63
CA ILE A 252 -12.07 -25.13 -19.35
C ILE A 252 -12.33 -25.52 -20.81
N THR A 253 -13.45 -25.06 -21.37
CA THR A 253 -13.78 -25.33 -22.77
C THR A 253 -12.86 -24.56 -23.71
N ILE A 254 -12.16 -25.28 -24.57
CA ILE A 254 -11.19 -24.73 -25.53
C ILE A 254 -11.90 -24.34 -26.83
N CYS A 255 -11.52 -23.20 -27.40
CA CYS A 255 -11.89 -22.81 -28.75
C CYS A 255 -10.75 -23.19 -29.71
N ASP A 256 -10.96 -24.23 -30.52
CA ASP A 256 -9.95 -24.71 -31.47
C ASP A 256 -10.15 -24.08 -32.86
N TYR A 257 -9.17 -23.29 -33.30
CA TYR A 257 -9.13 -22.68 -34.64
C TYR A 257 -8.58 -23.63 -35.70
N THR A 258 -7.83 -24.67 -35.30
CA THR A 258 -7.20 -25.62 -36.21
C THR A 258 -8.19 -26.59 -36.83
N ASN A 259 -9.33 -26.80 -36.17
CA ASN A 259 -10.34 -27.73 -36.64
C ASN A 259 -11.17 -27.12 -37.78
N PRO A 260 -11.13 -27.70 -39.00
CA PRO A 260 -11.83 -27.16 -40.17
C PRO A 260 -13.35 -27.07 -40.00
N CYS A 261 -13.93 -27.97 -39.19
CA CYS A 261 -15.38 -28.04 -38.97
C CYS A 261 -15.88 -26.87 -38.13
N THR A 262 -15.10 -26.44 -37.13
CA THR A 262 -15.45 -25.33 -36.24
C THR A 262 -14.98 -23.98 -36.76
N LYS A 263 -14.02 -23.96 -37.69
CA LYS A 263 -13.42 -22.74 -38.24
C LYS A 263 -14.45 -21.74 -38.80
N LYS A 264 -15.50 -22.23 -39.48
CA LYS A 264 -16.57 -21.36 -40.05
C LYS A 264 -17.35 -20.57 -38.99
N TRP A 265 -17.55 -21.15 -37.81
CA TRP A 265 -18.33 -20.55 -36.72
C TRP A 265 -17.44 -20.02 -35.58
N PHE A 266 -16.13 -20.08 -35.77
CA PHE A 266 -15.15 -19.84 -34.72
C PHE A 266 -15.27 -18.43 -34.17
N TRP A 267 -15.20 -17.42 -35.04
CA TRP A 267 -15.27 -16.00 -34.66
C TRP A 267 -16.62 -15.67 -34.02
N THR A 268 -17.73 -16.13 -34.60
CA THR A 268 -19.08 -15.94 -34.02
C THR A 268 -19.22 -16.56 -32.64
N ARG A 269 -18.64 -17.76 -32.43
CA ARG A 269 -18.70 -18.47 -31.15
C ARG A 269 -17.82 -17.79 -30.10
N LEU A 270 -16.62 -17.36 -30.48
CA LEU A 270 -15.72 -16.63 -29.61
C LEU A 270 -16.33 -15.28 -29.20
N ALA A 271 -16.84 -14.52 -30.16
CA ALA A 271 -17.50 -13.24 -29.92
C ALA A 271 -18.71 -13.39 -28.98
N LYS A 272 -19.59 -14.37 -29.21
CA LYS A 272 -20.70 -14.65 -28.29
C LYS A 272 -20.21 -15.00 -26.89
N SER A 273 -19.13 -15.77 -26.77
CA SER A 273 -18.56 -16.10 -25.46
C SER A 273 -18.03 -14.86 -24.73
N LEU A 274 -17.56 -13.86 -25.45
CA LEU A 274 -17.05 -12.60 -24.89
C LEU A 274 -18.17 -11.64 -24.48
N LEU A 275 -19.26 -11.61 -25.26
CA LEU A 275 -20.43 -10.74 -25.02
C LEU A 275 -21.33 -11.16 -23.86
N LEU A 276 -21.36 -12.46 -23.53
CA LEU A 276 -22.19 -12.95 -22.43
C LEU A 276 -21.77 -12.28 -21.10
N PRO A 277 -22.67 -12.04 -20.14
CA PRO A 277 -22.29 -11.55 -18.82
C PRO A 277 -21.48 -12.58 -18.03
#